data_AF-A0A2S9S0A3-F1
#
_entry.id   AF-A0A2S9S0A3-F1
#
_cell.length_a   1.000
_cell.length_b   1.000
_cell.length_c   1.000
_cell.angle_alpha   90.00
_cell.angle_beta   90.00
_cell.angle_gamma   90.00
#
_symmetry.space_group_name_H-M   'P 1'
#
loop_
_entity.id
_entity.type
_entity.pdbx_description
1 polymer ?
#
loop_
_entity_poly.entity_id
_entity_poly.type
_entity_poly.pdbx_seq_one_letter_code
_entity_poly.pdbx_strand_id
1 'polypeptide(L)'
;MTEENKEIIAYKGFKQDWTCRGYQYEVGKTYEHKGNVKACESGFHACEYPLDVLSYYSPAVSKFAVVKMSGETSKDSDDTKIASAKITIETEINLPEMIKKAVEWIKGKVDWDAAKVSNTGNRSVATNTGDWSVASNTGDLSAASNTGNRSVATNTGDLSVATNTGDWSVASNTGDLSAASNTGDLSVATNTGDWSVASNTGDLSAASNTGNRSVATNTGDLSVATNTGDLSVATNTGDWSAAEVSGKQSIAVALGWQSKAKASIDGAIVCVYRNDDGELIHIKASKVGENNIKADTWYTLDEIGEFVEVKDD
;
A
#
# COMPACT_ATOMS: atom_id res chain seq x y z
N MET A 1 13.34 29.57 25.05
CA MET A 1 12.99 29.58 23.62
C MET A 1 11.92 28.52 23.46
N THR A 2 10.67 28.92 23.26
CA THR A 2 9.55 28.00 23.06
C THR A 2 9.74 27.33 21.71
N GLU A 3 9.94 26.02 21.68
CA GLU A 3 10.01 25.25 20.44
C GLU A 3 8.78 25.58 19.59
N GLU A 4 9.00 26.10 18.38
CA GLU A 4 7.94 26.26 17.40
C GLU A 4 7.27 24.90 17.19
N ASN A 5 5.95 24.87 17.35
CA ASN A 5 5.09 23.71 17.06
C ASN A 5 5.36 23.21 15.63
N LYS A 6 6.29 22.27 15.48
CA LYS A 6 6.59 21.65 14.19
C LYS A 6 5.41 20.74 13.84
N GLU A 7 4.68 21.11 12.81
CA GLU A 7 3.61 20.28 12.26
C GLU A 7 4.22 19.00 11.67
N ILE A 8 3.68 17.85 12.06
CA ILE A 8 4.08 16.52 11.60
C ILE A 8 2.99 15.99 10.68
N ILE A 9 3.36 15.59 9.46
CA ILE A 9 2.48 14.88 8.55
C ILE A 9 2.54 13.39 8.92
N ALA A 10 1.37 12.79 9.14
CA ALA A 10 1.22 11.39 9.46
C ALA A 10 -0.03 10.81 8.77
N TYR A 11 -0.24 9.51 8.93
CA TYR A 11 -1.30 8.73 8.29
C TYR A 11 -2.10 8.00 9.36
N LYS A 12 -3.42 8.07 9.25
CA LYS A 12 -4.31 7.48 10.26
C LYS A 12 -5.36 6.60 9.61
N GLY A 13 -5.57 5.44 10.21
CA GLY A 13 -6.67 4.54 9.91
C GLY A 13 -7.87 4.81 10.82
N PHE A 14 -9.06 4.59 10.27
CA PHE A 14 -10.34 4.74 10.94
C PHE A 14 -11.23 3.53 10.61
N LYS A 15 -12.22 3.30 11.46
CA LYS A 15 -13.42 2.57 11.03
C LYS A 15 -14.11 3.35 9.92
N GLN A 16 -14.99 2.72 9.15
CA GLN A 16 -15.53 3.40 7.98
C GLN A 16 -16.56 4.49 8.34
N ASP A 17 -17.18 4.42 9.52
CA ASP A 17 -17.93 5.52 10.17
C ASP A 17 -17.03 6.68 10.62
N TRP A 18 -15.73 6.67 10.31
CA TRP A 18 -14.76 7.67 10.77
C TRP A 18 -14.54 7.69 12.29
N THR A 19 -14.89 6.62 13.00
CA THR A 19 -14.63 6.53 14.44
C THR A 19 -13.26 5.94 14.75
N CYS A 20 -12.68 6.40 15.87
CA CYS A 20 -11.49 5.81 16.47
C CYS A 20 -11.51 6.05 18.00
N ARG A 21 -11.51 4.96 18.78
CA ARG A 21 -11.43 4.99 20.27
C ARG A 21 -12.39 5.98 20.93
N GLY A 22 -13.66 5.98 20.52
CA GLY A 22 -14.70 6.82 21.11
C GLY A 22 -14.77 8.25 20.57
N TYR A 23 -13.91 8.60 19.61
CA TYR A 23 -14.00 9.86 18.88
C TYR A 23 -14.64 9.64 17.51
N GLN A 24 -15.55 10.53 17.15
CA GLN A 24 -16.05 10.71 15.79
C GLN A 24 -15.19 11.76 15.10
N TYR A 25 -14.50 11.37 14.03
CA TYR A 25 -13.69 12.28 13.23
C TYR A 25 -14.45 12.72 11.97
N GLU A 26 -13.98 13.84 11.40
CA GLU A 26 -14.48 14.39 10.15
C GLU A 26 -13.32 15.04 9.41
N VAL A 27 -13.25 14.82 8.10
CA VAL A 27 -12.26 15.43 7.22
C VAL A 27 -12.38 16.96 7.24
N GLY A 28 -11.25 17.64 7.24
CA GLY A 28 -11.13 19.10 7.36
C GLY A 28 -11.21 19.64 8.79
N LYS A 29 -11.49 18.81 9.80
CA LYS A 29 -11.59 19.25 11.20
C LYS A 29 -10.33 18.98 12.00
N THR A 30 -10.13 19.84 13.00
CA THR A 30 -9.07 19.73 13.99
C THR A 30 -9.63 19.40 15.36
N TYR A 31 -8.94 18.50 16.05
CA TYR A 31 -9.29 18.00 17.37
C TYR A 31 -8.12 18.23 18.31
N GLU A 32 -8.43 18.49 19.58
CA GLU A 32 -7.45 18.67 20.65
C GLU A 32 -7.74 17.67 21.77
N HIS A 33 -6.70 16.98 22.23
CA HIS A 33 -6.77 16.00 23.28
C HIS A 33 -6.81 16.70 24.64
N LYS A 34 -7.70 16.24 25.54
CA LYS A 34 -7.78 16.75 26.92
C LYS A 34 -7.09 15.77 27.86
N GLY A 35 -5.90 16.13 28.35
CA GLY A 35 -5.11 15.31 29.27
C GLY A 35 -3.71 15.00 28.73
N ASN A 36 -3.01 14.06 29.38
CA ASN A 36 -1.66 13.68 28.98
C ASN A 36 -1.69 12.93 27.64
N VAL A 37 -0.87 13.36 26.69
CA VAL A 37 -0.71 12.70 25.40
C VAL A 37 0.03 11.39 25.59
N LYS A 38 -0.68 10.26 25.54
CA LYS A 38 -0.07 8.93 25.47
C LYS A 38 -0.30 8.31 24.10
N ALA A 39 0.75 7.75 23.52
CA ALA A 39 0.63 6.78 22.44
C ALA A 39 -0.37 5.69 22.86
N CYS A 40 -1.25 5.30 21.94
CA CYS A 40 -2.16 4.16 22.10
C CYS A 40 -3.34 4.30 23.07
N GLU A 41 -3.59 5.40 23.80
CA GLU A 41 -4.77 5.50 24.69
C GLU A 41 -5.74 6.66 24.38
N SER A 42 -5.28 7.67 23.65
CA SER A 42 -6.00 8.94 23.49
C SER A 42 -6.92 9.02 22.26
N GLY A 43 -6.80 8.11 21.29
CA GLY A 43 -7.48 8.19 19.98
C GLY A 43 -6.75 9.07 18.94
N PHE A 44 -5.76 9.84 19.39
CA PHE A 44 -5.01 10.83 18.60
C PHE A 44 -3.71 10.26 18.02
N HIS A 45 -3.67 8.94 17.80
CA HIS A 45 -2.52 8.24 17.22
C HIS A 45 -2.60 8.16 15.69
N ALA A 46 -1.45 8.16 15.04
CA ALA A 46 -1.23 7.98 13.61
C ALA A 46 0.14 7.31 13.39
N CYS A 47 0.53 7.03 12.15
CA CYS A 47 1.86 6.53 11.79
C CYS A 47 2.54 7.52 10.83
N GLU A 48 3.84 7.79 11.02
CA GLU A 48 4.58 8.65 10.08
C GLU A 48 4.80 7.96 8.73
N TYR A 49 4.99 6.64 8.72
CA TYR A 49 5.03 5.81 7.50
C TYR A 49 3.61 5.29 7.16
N PRO A 50 3.12 5.48 5.91
CA PRO A 50 1.75 5.12 5.55
C PRO A 50 1.37 3.65 5.76
N LEU A 51 2.26 2.70 5.44
CA LEU A 51 1.88 1.27 5.47
C LEU A 51 1.89 0.69 6.89
N ASP A 52 2.57 1.30 7.85
CA ASP A 52 2.47 0.92 9.27
C ASP A 52 1.03 1.02 9.79
N VAL A 53 0.19 1.85 9.17
CA VAL A 53 -1.23 1.94 9.52
C VAL A 53 -1.93 0.59 9.31
N LEU A 54 -1.48 -0.22 8.35
CA LEU A 54 -2.08 -1.52 8.02
C LEU A 54 -1.92 -2.55 9.15
N SER A 55 -0.88 -2.43 9.98
CA SER A 55 -0.70 -3.28 11.17
C SER A 55 -1.82 -3.10 12.20
N TYR A 56 -2.50 -1.95 12.16
CA TYR A 56 -3.55 -1.59 13.12
C TYR A 56 -4.94 -1.55 12.50
N TYR A 57 -5.00 -1.29 11.21
CA TYR A 57 -6.22 -1.06 10.45
C TYR A 57 -6.13 -1.83 9.15
N SER A 58 -6.79 -2.98 9.10
CA SER A 58 -6.79 -3.81 7.90
C SER A 58 -7.27 -2.99 6.69
N PRO A 59 -6.56 -3.04 5.54
CA PRO A 59 -7.00 -2.38 4.32
C PRO A 59 -8.33 -2.95 3.80
N ALA A 60 -8.71 -4.15 4.25
CA ALA A 60 -9.99 -4.76 3.95
C ALA A 60 -11.18 -4.04 4.58
N VAL A 61 -11.03 -3.39 5.73
CA VAL A 61 -12.20 -2.85 6.46
C VAL A 61 -12.00 -1.44 7.01
N SER A 62 -10.94 -0.74 6.61
CA SER A 62 -10.62 0.58 7.17
C SER A 62 -10.63 1.70 6.13
N LYS A 63 -10.83 2.94 6.60
CA LYS A 63 -10.57 4.19 5.86
C LYS A 63 -9.26 4.81 6.29
N PHE A 64 -8.63 5.57 5.40
CA PHE A 64 -7.31 6.16 5.64
C PHE A 64 -7.31 7.65 5.32
N ALA A 65 -6.58 8.43 6.11
CA ALA A 65 -6.44 9.86 5.90
C ALA A 65 -5.01 10.34 6.15
N VAL A 66 -4.65 11.42 5.46
CA VAL A 66 -3.52 12.26 5.84
C VAL A 66 -3.94 13.11 7.04
N VAL A 67 -3.09 13.18 8.05
CA VAL A 67 -3.32 13.98 9.25
C VAL A 67 -2.15 14.91 9.53
N LYS A 68 -2.46 16.10 10.06
CA LYS A 68 -1.49 17.07 10.55
C LYS A 68 -1.50 17.08 12.07
N MET A 69 -0.36 16.75 12.66
CA MET A 69 -0.19 16.56 14.09
C MET A 69 0.69 17.66 14.68
N SER A 70 0.30 18.21 15.82
CA SER A 70 1.08 19.26 16.51
C SER A 70 0.83 19.26 18.02
N GLY A 71 1.59 20.08 18.75
CA GLY A 71 1.59 20.11 20.21
C GLY A 71 2.49 19.05 20.83
N GLU A 72 2.25 18.72 22.10
CA GLU A 72 2.99 17.65 22.78
C GLU A 72 2.82 16.32 22.04
N THR A 73 3.91 15.57 21.88
CA THR A 73 3.92 14.29 21.16
C THR A 73 4.45 13.15 22.00
N SER A 74 3.98 11.94 21.70
CA SER A 74 4.44 10.69 22.29
C SER A 74 4.65 9.68 21.16
N LYS A 75 5.85 9.10 21.06
CA LYS A 75 6.20 8.07 20.08
C LYS A 75 6.36 6.72 20.76
N ASP A 76 5.97 5.67 20.06
CA ASP A 76 6.26 4.28 20.45
C ASP A 76 7.63 3.84 19.91
N SER A 77 8.19 2.72 20.40
CA SER A 77 9.53 2.26 20.01
C SER A 77 9.58 1.31 18.82
N ASP A 78 8.46 0.67 18.49
CA ASP A 78 8.46 -0.53 17.64
C ASP A 78 8.16 -0.24 16.16
N ASP A 79 7.48 0.88 15.87
CA ASP A 79 7.13 1.32 14.52
C ASP A 79 7.12 2.86 14.41
N THR A 80 6.56 3.42 13.33
CA THR A 80 6.47 4.87 13.15
C THR A 80 5.28 5.54 13.85
N LYS A 81 4.65 4.87 14.81
CA LYS A 81 3.46 5.36 15.49
C LYS A 81 3.76 6.54 16.39
N ILE A 82 2.88 7.53 16.31
CA ILE A 82 2.95 8.78 17.05
C ILE A 82 1.55 9.15 17.55
N ALA A 83 1.47 9.78 18.72
CA ALA A 83 0.31 10.49 19.20
C ALA A 83 0.65 11.96 19.45
N SER A 84 -0.32 12.86 19.27
CA SER A 84 -0.14 14.30 19.49
C SER A 84 -1.30 14.91 20.27
N ALA A 85 -1.04 16.06 20.89
CA ALA A 85 -2.08 16.85 21.57
C ALA A 85 -3.13 17.38 20.59
N LYS A 86 -2.74 17.65 19.34
CA LYS A 86 -3.62 18.19 18.31
C LYS A 86 -3.49 17.40 17.02
N ILE A 87 -4.62 17.05 16.43
CA ILE A 87 -4.71 16.31 15.16
C ILE A 87 -5.73 16.96 14.25
N THR A 88 -5.34 17.27 13.02
CA THR A 88 -6.23 17.71 11.96
C THR A 88 -6.37 16.59 10.95
N ILE A 89 -7.60 16.20 10.63
CA ILE A 89 -7.88 15.25 9.55
C ILE A 89 -7.88 16.05 8.26
N GLU A 90 -6.84 15.93 7.44
CA GLU A 90 -6.67 16.82 6.30
C GLU A 90 -7.49 16.36 5.10
N THR A 91 -7.27 15.13 4.65
CA THR A 91 -7.97 14.54 3.51
C THR A 91 -8.04 13.03 3.66
N GLU A 92 -9.15 12.44 3.24
CA GLU A 92 -9.20 11.00 2.96
C GLU A 92 -8.24 10.67 1.82
N ILE A 93 -7.64 9.48 1.87
CA ILE A 93 -6.80 8.94 0.80
C ILE A 93 -7.21 7.52 0.47
N ASN A 94 -7.14 7.18 -0.82
CA ASN A 94 -7.35 5.81 -1.28
C ASN A 94 -6.06 4.97 -1.25
N LEU A 95 -6.18 3.68 -1.54
CA LEU A 95 -5.05 2.74 -1.55
C LEU A 95 -3.94 3.14 -2.53
N PRO A 96 -4.20 3.46 -3.81
CA PRO A 96 -3.17 3.99 -4.72
C PRO A 96 -2.43 5.22 -4.18
N GLU A 97 -3.14 6.17 -3.58
CA GLU A 97 -2.54 7.37 -2.98
C GLU A 97 -1.67 7.02 -1.76
N MET A 98 -2.12 6.08 -0.92
CA MET A 98 -1.35 5.58 0.23
C MET A 98 -0.04 4.91 -0.21
N ILE A 99 -0.08 4.08 -1.26
CA ILE A 99 1.12 3.45 -1.85
C ILE A 99 2.08 4.51 -2.37
N LYS A 100 1.57 5.50 -3.11
CA LYS A 100 2.38 6.62 -3.61
C LYS A 100 3.08 7.35 -2.46
N LYS A 101 2.36 7.63 -1.37
CA LYS A 101 2.92 8.27 -0.17
C LYS A 101 3.97 7.39 0.51
N ALA A 102 3.80 6.07 0.51
CA ALA A 102 4.76 5.13 1.08
C ALA A 102 6.09 5.13 0.30
N VAL A 103 6.00 5.15 -1.04
CA VAL A 103 7.16 5.30 -1.92
C VAL A 103 7.88 6.63 -1.65
N GLU A 104 7.13 7.74 -1.58
CA GLU A 104 7.68 9.07 -1.29
C GLU A 104 8.41 9.10 0.08
N TRP A 105 7.83 8.48 1.11
CA TRP A 105 8.42 8.41 2.44
C TRP A 105 9.74 7.64 2.46
N ILE A 106 9.78 6.43 1.89
CA ILE A 106 11.00 5.61 1.86
C ILE A 106 12.10 6.30 1.05
N LYS A 107 11.75 6.86 -0.12
CA LYS A 107 12.69 7.66 -0.92
C LYS A 107 13.23 8.86 -0.13
N GLY A 108 12.43 9.47 0.75
CA GLY A 108 12.90 10.56 1.62
C GLY A 108 13.83 10.15 2.76
N LYS A 109 13.89 8.86 3.13
CA LYS A 109 14.81 8.32 4.15
C LYS A 109 16.17 7.91 3.61
N VAL A 110 16.26 7.84 2.29
CA VAL A 110 17.46 7.45 1.57
C VAL A 110 18.37 8.67 1.38
N ASP A 111 19.66 8.48 1.66
CA ASP A 111 20.69 9.46 1.29
C ASP A 111 21.06 9.28 -0.19
N TRP A 112 20.40 10.07 -1.04
CA TRP A 112 20.66 10.08 -2.48
C TRP A 112 22.03 10.66 -2.84
N ASP A 113 22.64 11.47 -1.97
CA ASP A 113 23.98 12.03 -2.21
C ASP A 113 25.08 10.99 -1.93
N ALA A 114 24.80 10.02 -1.04
CA ALA A 114 25.63 8.85 -0.83
C ALA A 114 25.50 7.80 -1.96
N ALA A 115 24.59 7.97 -2.92
CA ALA A 115 24.50 7.10 -4.09
C ALA A 115 25.72 7.31 -5.00
N LYS A 116 26.79 6.54 -4.77
CA LYS A 116 28.09 6.73 -5.41
C LYS A 116 28.11 6.46 -6.91
N VAL A 117 27.10 5.77 -7.47
CA VAL A 117 27.06 5.36 -8.88
C VAL A 117 25.61 5.31 -9.38
N SER A 118 25.28 6.13 -10.38
CA SER A 118 24.10 5.97 -11.25
C SER A 118 24.58 5.49 -12.62
N ASN A 119 24.06 4.37 -13.14
CA ASN A 119 24.43 3.90 -14.47
C ASN A 119 23.42 4.43 -15.50
N THR A 120 23.88 5.28 -16.42
CA THR A 120 23.04 5.94 -17.44
C THR A 120 23.20 5.34 -18.83
N GLY A 121 23.87 4.19 -18.95
CA GLY A 121 24.13 3.54 -20.22
C GLY A 121 22.99 2.64 -20.69
N ASN A 122 22.84 2.49 -22.00
CA ASN A 122 21.96 1.48 -22.60
C ASN A 122 22.51 0.09 -22.26
N ARG A 123 21.68 -0.78 -21.65
CA ARG A 123 22.09 -2.10 -21.10
C ARG A 123 22.93 -1.96 -19.83
N SER A 124 22.34 -1.37 -18.80
CA SER A 124 22.99 -1.10 -17.52
C SER A 124 22.51 -2.05 -16.42
N VAL A 125 23.42 -2.37 -15.49
CA VAL A 125 23.09 -3.08 -14.26
C VAL A 125 23.66 -2.28 -13.09
N ALA A 126 22.85 -2.11 -12.04
CA ALA A 126 23.26 -1.57 -10.75
C ALA A 126 22.90 -2.58 -9.66
N THR A 127 23.90 -3.02 -8.92
CA THR A 127 23.74 -3.90 -7.76
C THR A 127 24.32 -3.22 -6.54
N ASN A 128 23.57 -3.25 -5.44
CA ASN A 128 24.05 -2.78 -4.15
C ASN A 128 23.75 -3.82 -3.06
N THR A 129 24.61 -3.86 -2.04
CA THR A 129 24.47 -4.74 -0.88
C THR A 129 24.84 -3.94 0.36
N GLY A 130 23.91 -3.82 1.30
CA GLY A 130 24.09 -3.06 2.53
C GLY A 130 22.78 -2.46 3.02
N ASP A 131 22.70 -2.23 4.32
CA ASP A 131 21.57 -1.53 4.93
C ASP A 131 21.55 -0.07 4.45
N TRP A 132 20.36 0.51 4.20
CA TRP A 132 20.19 1.89 3.74
C TRP A 132 20.84 2.19 2.38
N SER A 133 20.52 1.37 1.38
CA SER A 133 21.20 1.37 0.08
C SER A 133 20.28 1.73 -1.08
N VAL A 134 20.87 2.22 -2.16
CA VAL A 134 20.18 2.54 -3.42
C VAL A 134 20.88 1.87 -4.58
N ALA A 135 20.10 1.29 -5.48
CA ALA A 135 20.51 0.93 -6.83
C ALA A 135 19.62 1.69 -7.83
N SER A 136 20.22 2.53 -8.68
CA SER A 136 19.46 3.29 -9.68
C SER A 136 20.09 3.22 -11.06
N ASN A 137 19.27 2.96 -12.09
CA ASN A 137 19.69 3.06 -13.49
C ASN A 137 18.73 3.92 -14.33
N THR A 138 19.30 4.44 -15.41
CA THR A 138 18.58 5.16 -16.46
C THR A 138 19.05 4.62 -17.81
N GLY A 139 18.17 4.03 -18.62
CA GLY A 139 18.52 3.52 -19.96
C GLY A 139 17.58 2.41 -20.44
N ASP A 140 17.49 2.25 -21.77
CA ASP A 140 16.46 1.45 -22.47
C ASP A 140 16.40 -0.02 -22.05
N LEU A 141 17.50 -0.57 -21.55
CA LEU A 141 17.55 -1.90 -20.95
C LEU A 141 18.31 -1.78 -19.64
N SER A 142 17.64 -1.94 -18.51
CA SER A 142 18.28 -1.74 -17.21
C SER A 142 17.80 -2.70 -16.13
N ALA A 143 18.71 -3.06 -15.23
CA ALA A 143 18.41 -3.88 -14.07
C ALA A 143 19.02 -3.29 -12.79
N ALA A 144 18.17 -2.99 -11.81
CA ALA A 144 18.57 -2.55 -10.48
C ALA A 144 18.26 -3.66 -9.48
N SER A 145 19.23 -4.04 -8.66
CA SER A 145 19.03 -5.03 -7.61
C SER A 145 19.66 -4.56 -6.32
N ASN A 146 18.96 -4.74 -5.21
CA ASN A 146 19.48 -4.40 -3.89
C ASN A 146 19.21 -5.47 -2.85
N THR A 147 20.11 -5.59 -1.88
CA THR A 147 19.97 -6.50 -0.74
C THR A 147 20.41 -5.79 0.53
N GLY A 148 19.49 -5.57 1.46
CA GLY A 148 19.76 -4.92 2.74
C GLY A 148 18.52 -4.32 3.41
N ASN A 149 18.61 -4.06 4.71
CA ASN A 149 17.50 -3.53 5.50
C ASN A 149 17.34 -2.03 5.17
N ARG A 150 16.17 -1.64 4.63
CA ARG A 150 15.88 -0.30 4.09
C ARG A 150 16.58 -0.02 2.76
N SER A 151 16.01 -0.51 1.66
CA SER A 151 16.64 -0.40 0.34
C SER A 151 15.71 0.11 -0.75
N VAL A 152 16.28 0.76 -1.76
CA VAL A 152 15.55 1.24 -2.94
C VAL A 152 16.25 0.77 -4.22
N ALA A 153 15.48 0.17 -5.12
CA ALA A 153 15.88 -0.15 -6.49
C ALA A 153 14.99 0.61 -7.46
N THR A 154 15.57 1.50 -8.26
CA THR A 154 14.83 2.33 -9.22
C THR A 154 15.40 2.21 -10.63
N ASN A 155 14.56 1.98 -11.63
CA ASN A 155 14.97 2.12 -13.03
C ASN A 155 14.04 3.05 -13.82
N THR A 156 14.63 3.74 -14.78
CA THR A 156 13.88 4.47 -15.82
C THR A 156 14.39 4.06 -17.20
N GLY A 157 13.51 3.51 -18.04
CA GLY A 157 13.83 3.11 -19.41
C GLY A 157 12.93 1.97 -19.92
N ASP A 158 12.88 1.79 -21.24
CA ASP A 158 11.89 0.97 -21.95
C ASP A 158 11.73 -0.46 -21.41
N LEU A 159 12.83 -1.16 -21.09
CA LEU A 159 12.81 -2.48 -20.48
C LEU A 159 13.60 -2.48 -19.17
N SER A 160 12.88 -2.57 -18.05
CA SER A 160 13.42 -2.31 -16.72
C SER A 160 13.08 -3.41 -15.72
N VAL A 161 14.07 -3.84 -14.93
CA VAL A 161 13.89 -4.81 -13.84
C VAL A 161 14.43 -4.26 -12.52
N ALA A 162 13.57 -4.07 -11.53
CA ALA A 162 13.95 -3.67 -10.18
C ALA A 162 13.67 -4.80 -9.20
N THR A 163 14.67 -5.20 -8.41
CA THR A 163 14.52 -6.25 -7.40
C THR A 163 15.09 -5.79 -6.08
N ASN A 164 14.39 -6.00 -4.96
CA ASN A 164 15.01 -5.88 -3.64
C ASN A 164 14.74 -7.09 -2.77
N THR A 165 15.66 -7.32 -1.84
CA THR A 165 15.48 -8.25 -0.73
C THR A 165 15.89 -7.56 0.57
N GLY A 166 14.97 -7.44 1.51
CA GLY A 166 15.19 -6.80 2.81
C GLY A 166 13.90 -6.21 3.38
N ASP A 167 13.88 -6.00 4.69
CA ASP A 167 12.64 -5.80 5.46
C ASP A 167 11.84 -4.55 5.06
N TRP A 168 12.50 -3.50 4.57
CA TRP A 168 11.85 -2.25 4.18
C TRP A 168 12.33 -1.88 2.78
N SER A 169 11.56 -2.15 1.74
CA SER A 169 12.11 -2.09 0.37
C SER A 169 11.18 -1.45 -0.63
N VAL A 170 11.75 -0.67 -1.57
CA VAL A 170 11.02 -0.13 -2.72
C VAL A 170 11.66 -0.54 -4.03
N ALA A 171 10.94 -1.31 -4.84
CA ALA A 171 11.28 -1.60 -6.24
C ALA A 171 10.37 -0.75 -7.13
N SER A 172 10.95 0.16 -7.91
CA SER A 172 10.19 1.10 -8.72
C SER A 172 10.75 1.19 -10.13
N ASN A 173 9.93 0.92 -11.15
CA ASN A 173 10.33 1.14 -12.54
C ASN A 173 9.39 2.12 -13.26
N THR A 174 9.97 2.85 -14.20
CA THR A 174 9.24 3.67 -15.17
C THR A 174 9.72 3.31 -16.58
N GLY A 175 8.84 2.79 -17.42
CA GLY A 175 9.13 2.42 -18.81
C GLY A 175 8.24 1.30 -19.32
N ASP A 176 8.15 1.15 -20.64
CA ASP A 176 7.11 0.38 -21.35
C ASP A 176 6.91 -1.06 -20.87
N LEU A 177 8.01 -1.77 -20.60
CA LEU A 177 8.02 -3.16 -20.16
C LEU A 177 8.83 -3.28 -18.86
N SER A 178 8.13 -3.46 -17.74
CA SER A 178 8.75 -3.32 -16.41
C SER A 178 8.44 -4.48 -15.46
N ALA A 179 9.43 -4.91 -14.69
CA ALA A 179 9.24 -5.89 -13.61
C ALA A 179 9.83 -5.36 -12.29
N ALA A 180 8.99 -5.18 -11.29
CA ALA A 180 9.37 -4.81 -9.93
C ALA A 180 9.06 -5.97 -8.99
N SER A 181 10.05 -6.41 -8.22
CA SER A 181 9.88 -7.47 -7.23
C SER A 181 10.53 -7.08 -5.91
N ASN A 182 9.84 -7.32 -4.79
CA ASN A 182 10.49 -7.28 -3.48
C ASN A 182 10.23 -8.56 -2.68
N THR A 183 11.17 -8.85 -1.79
CA THR A 183 11.03 -9.87 -0.75
C THR A 183 11.44 -9.27 0.59
N GLY A 184 10.51 -9.20 1.54
CA GLY A 184 10.72 -8.63 2.88
C GLY A 184 9.44 -8.02 3.47
N ASP A 185 9.45 -7.80 4.78
CA ASP A 185 8.25 -7.60 5.62
C ASP A 185 7.45 -6.31 5.40
N LEU A 186 8.03 -5.27 4.80
CA LEU A 186 7.40 -3.97 4.52
C LEU A 186 7.87 -3.48 3.15
N SER A 187 7.22 -3.99 2.10
CA SER A 187 7.71 -3.86 0.72
C SER A 187 6.74 -3.16 -0.21
N VAL A 188 7.28 -2.35 -1.12
CA VAL A 188 6.51 -1.64 -2.14
C VAL A 188 7.08 -1.86 -3.53
N ALA A 189 6.31 -2.50 -4.41
CA ALA A 189 6.65 -2.72 -5.81
C ALA A 189 5.74 -1.86 -6.69
N THR A 190 6.31 -0.93 -7.45
CA THR A 190 5.55 -0.05 -8.33
C THR A 190 6.11 -0.01 -9.73
N ASN A 191 5.27 -0.16 -10.75
CA ASN A 191 5.68 0.13 -12.12
C ASN A 191 4.76 1.13 -12.81
N THR A 192 5.36 1.97 -13.64
CA THR A 192 4.66 2.87 -14.56
C THR A 192 5.07 2.52 -15.98
N GLY A 193 4.19 1.89 -16.75
CA GLY A 193 4.47 1.47 -18.13
C GLY A 193 3.47 0.46 -18.68
N ASP A 194 3.37 0.37 -20.01
CA ASP A 194 2.33 -0.33 -20.76
C ASP A 194 2.19 -1.84 -20.52
N TRP A 195 3.22 -2.49 -19.99
CA TRP A 195 3.25 -3.91 -19.68
C TRP A 195 4.11 -4.10 -18.42
N SER A 196 3.46 -4.31 -17.28
CA SER A 196 4.19 -4.32 -16.01
C SER A 196 3.85 -5.48 -15.11
N VAL A 197 4.84 -5.96 -14.36
CA VAL A 197 4.64 -6.93 -13.28
C VAL A 197 5.20 -6.36 -11.98
N ALA A 198 4.35 -6.13 -10.99
CA ALA A 198 4.73 -5.78 -9.62
C ALA A 198 4.42 -6.96 -8.71
N SER A 199 5.42 -7.47 -8.00
CA SER A 199 5.27 -8.61 -7.09
C SER A 199 5.92 -8.31 -5.74
N ASN A 200 5.25 -8.63 -4.64
CA ASN A 200 5.89 -8.65 -3.32
C ASN A 200 5.63 -9.98 -2.61
N THR A 201 6.64 -10.38 -1.85
CA THR A 201 6.57 -11.50 -0.89
C THR A 201 7.03 -10.99 0.47
N GLY A 202 6.16 -11.06 1.46
CA GLY A 202 6.38 -10.50 2.78
C GLY A 202 5.07 -9.90 3.30
N ASP A 203 5.03 -9.69 4.61
CA ASP A 203 3.87 -9.09 5.26
C ASP A 203 3.74 -7.61 4.81
N LEU A 204 2.63 -6.95 5.14
CA LEU A 204 2.42 -5.49 4.93
C LEU A 204 2.98 -4.91 3.62
N SER A 205 2.56 -5.49 2.50
CA SER A 205 3.14 -5.18 1.18
C SER A 205 2.17 -4.48 0.24
N ALA A 206 2.73 -3.69 -0.67
CA ALA A 206 1.97 -2.94 -1.67
C ALA A 206 2.52 -3.17 -3.10
N ALA A 207 1.71 -3.75 -3.97
CA ALA A 207 2.03 -3.93 -5.38
C ALA A 207 1.11 -3.04 -6.22
N SER A 208 1.66 -2.17 -7.05
CA SER A 208 0.88 -1.26 -7.89
C SER A 208 1.43 -1.13 -9.30
N ASN A 209 0.59 -1.21 -10.32
CA ASN A 209 0.95 -0.74 -11.66
C ASN A 209 -0.07 0.23 -12.23
N THR A 210 0.40 1.15 -13.07
CA THR A 210 -0.48 2.16 -13.68
C THR A 210 -0.73 1.99 -15.18
N GLY A 211 0.09 1.22 -15.89
CA GLY A 211 -0.11 0.99 -17.32
C GLY A 211 -0.97 -0.23 -17.64
N ASN A 212 -1.20 -0.43 -18.93
CA ASN A 212 -2.08 -1.48 -19.43
C ASN A 212 -1.46 -2.88 -19.21
N ARG A 213 -2.25 -3.95 -19.44
CA ARG A 213 -1.78 -5.35 -19.45
C ARG A 213 -0.80 -5.69 -18.32
N SER A 214 -1.15 -5.27 -17.11
CA SER A 214 -0.25 -5.33 -15.97
C SER A 214 -0.73 -6.31 -14.90
N VAL A 215 0.20 -6.83 -14.12
CA VAL A 215 -0.08 -7.78 -13.03
C VAL A 215 0.52 -7.22 -11.73
N ALA A 216 -0.32 -7.07 -10.71
CA ALA A 216 0.10 -6.72 -9.35
C ALA A 216 -0.21 -7.91 -8.44
N THR A 217 0.78 -8.45 -7.74
CA THR A 217 0.61 -9.62 -6.87
C THR A 217 1.28 -9.40 -5.51
N ASN A 218 0.57 -9.69 -4.41
CA ASN A 218 1.21 -9.86 -3.11
C ASN A 218 0.84 -11.22 -2.50
N THR A 219 1.81 -11.79 -1.79
CA THR A 219 1.65 -13.11 -1.16
C THR A 219 1.43 -13.06 0.36
N GLY A 220 1.90 -12.02 1.06
CA GLY A 220 1.76 -11.92 2.52
C GLY A 220 0.52 -11.17 3.00
N ASP A 221 0.31 -11.19 4.31
CA ASP A 221 -0.88 -10.66 4.96
C ASP A 221 -0.89 -9.12 4.99
N LEU A 222 -2.06 -8.53 5.21
CA LEU A 222 -2.25 -7.08 5.31
C LEU A 222 -1.75 -6.33 4.07
N SER A 223 -1.91 -6.93 2.89
CA SER A 223 -1.33 -6.43 1.64
C SER A 223 -2.36 -5.77 0.72
N VAL A 224 -1.84 -4.94 -0.19
CA VAL A 224 -2.63 -4.15 -1.13
C VAL A 224 -2.10 -4.35 -2.54
N ALA A 225 -2.97 -4.82 -3.46
CA ALA A 225 -2.63 -4.96 -4.87
C ALA A 225 -3.54 -4.05 -5.70
N THR A 226 -2.96 -3.15 -6.50
CA THR A 226 -3.71 -2.18 -7.31
C THR A 226 -3.25 -2.17 -8.77
N ASN A 227 -4.19 -2.14 -9.72
CA ASN A 227 -3.87 -1.78 -11.11
C ASN A 227 -4.84 -0.74 -11.66
N THR A 228 -4.30 0.31 -12.29
CA THR A 228 -5.15 1.36 -12.87
C THR A 228 -5.33 1.29 -14.38
N GLY A 229 -4.48 0.54 -15.09
CA GLY A 229 -4.56 0.38 -16.55
C GLY A 229 -5.46 -0.77 -17.00
N ASP A 230 -5.85 -0.75 -18.27
CA ASP A 230 -6.78 -1.73 -18.86
C ASP A 230 -6.13 -3.12 -19.02
N LEU A 231 -6.96 -4.18 -19.06
CA LEU A 231 -6.54 -5.58 -19.25
C LEU A 231 -5.57 -6.08 -18.16
N SER A 232 -5.73 -5.60 -16.93
CA SER A 232 -4.80 -5.85 -15.83
C SER A 232 -5.36 -6.80 -14.77
N VAL A 233 -4.50 -7.33 -13.90
CA VAL A 233 -4.88 -8.25 -12.83
C VAL A 233 -4.22 -7.85 -11.52
N ALA A 234 -5.02 -7.56 -10.49
CA ALA A 234 -4.54 -7.37 -9.12
C ALA A 234 -4.88 -8.61 -8.29
N THR A 235 -3.88 -9.23 -7.65
CA THR A 235 -4.06 -10.46 -6.85
C THR A 235 -3.44 -10.31 -5.47
N ASN A 236 -4.18 -10.69 -4.44
CA ASN A 236 -3.63 -10.91 -3.10
C ASN A 236 -3.99 -12.31 -2.62
N THR A 237 -2.98 -13.04 -2.12
CA THR A 237 -3.19 -14.37 -1.53
C THR A 237 -3.21 -14.37 -0.01
N GLY A 238 -2.60 -13.36 0.62
CA GLY A 238 -2.57 -13.23 2.07
C GLY A 238 -3.88 -12.72 2.68
N ASP A 239 -3.97 -12.88 3.99
CA ASP A 239 -5.13 -12.53 4.80
C ASP A 239 -5.26 -11.02 4.97
N TRP A 240 -6.47 -10.56 5.30
CA TRP A 240 -6.82 -9.14 5.53
C TRP A 240 -6.40 -8.18 4.42
N SER A 241 -6.37 -8.67 3.18
CA SER A 241 -5.77 -7.98 2.05
C SER A 241 -6.83 -7.38 1.11
N ALA A 242 -6.43 -6.40 0.29
CA ALA A 242 -7.34 -5.67 -0.59
C ALA A 242 -6.80 -5.62 -2.04
N ALA A 243 -7.55 -6.17 -2.99
CA ALA A 243 -7.21 -6.17 -4.41
C ALA A 243 -8.14 -5.22 -5.18
N GLU A 244 -7.57 -4.25 -5.91
CA GLU A 244 -8.33 -3.24 -6.66
C GLU A 244 -7.87 -3.13 -8.11
N VAL A 245 -8.83 -3.07 -9.03
CA VAL A 245 -8.59 -2.72 -10.43
C VAL A 245 -9.53 -1.60 -10.88
N SER A 246 -8.99 -0.56 -11.51
CA SER A 246 -9.80 0.55 -12.06
C SER A 246 -9.84 0.58 -13.59
N GLY A 247 -8.97 -0.17 -14.27
CA GLY A 247 -8.96 -0.28 -15.73
C GLY A 247 -10.00 -1.26 -16.26
N LYS A 248 -10.42 -1.07 -17.52
CA LYS A 248 -11.41 -1.92 -18.20
C LYS A 248 -10.87 -3.33 -18.42
N GLN A 249 -11.78 -4.32 -18.48
CA GLN A 249 -11.42 -5.71 -18.75
C GLN A 249 -10.37 -6.26 -17.77
N SER A 250 -10.33 -5.70 -16.56
CA SER A 250 -9.36 -6.05 -15.51
C SER A 250 -10.01 -6.88 -14.43
N ILE A 251 -9.21 -7.64 -13.68
CA ILE A 251 -9.68 -8.57 -12.66
C ILE A 251 -9.01 -8.30 -11.32
N ALA A 252 -9.80 -8.10 -10.26
CA ALA A 252 -9.30 -8.08 -8.88
C ALA A 252 -9.56 -9.44 -8.21
N VAL A 253 -8.54 -10.01 -7.58
CA VAL A 253 -8.56 -11.36 -7.00
C VAL A 253 -8.09 -11.29 -5.54
N ALA A 254 -8.95 -11.72 -4.62
CA ALA A 254 -8.66 -11.76 -3.18
C ALA A 254 -8.89 -13.19 -2.65
N LEU A 255 -7.81 -13.86 -2.25
CA LEU A 255 -7.81 -15.30 -1.89
C LEU A 255 -7.51 -15.61 -0.41
N GLY A 256 -7.18 -14.60 0.38
CA GLY A 256 -6.94 -14.73 1.83
C GLY A 256 -8.21 -14.57 2.67
N TRP A 257 -8.10 -14.96 3.93
CA TRP A 257 -9.15 -14.77 4.93
C TRP A 257 -9.42 -13.29 5.18
N GLN A 258 -10.68 -12.91 5.33
CA GLN A 258 -11.13 -11.52 5.51
C GLN A 258 -10.58 -10.53 4.46
N SER A 259 -10.28 -11.02 3.25
CA SER A 259 -9.82 -10.19 2.15
C SER A 259 -10.99 -9.71 1.28
N LYS A 260 -10.75 -8.66 0.49
CA LYS A 260 -11.77 -8.04 -0.38
C LYS A 260 -11.24 -7.67 -1.76
N ALA A 261 -12.14 -7.61 -2.73
CA ALA A 261 -11.85 -7.20 -4.10
C ALA A 261 -12.78 -6.07 -4.56
N LYS A 262 -12.25 -5.17 -5.40
CA LYS A 262 -13.00 -4.09 -6.06
C LYS A 262 -12.59 -3.98 -7.51
N ALA A 263 -13.56 -3.81 -8.39
CA ALA A 263 -13.33 -3.58 -9.81
C ALA A 263 -14.21 -2.43 -10.32
N SER A 264 -13.70 -1.68 -11.30
CA SER A 264 -14.47 -0.68 -12.03
C SER A 264 -15.42 -1.31 -13.05
N ILE A 265 -16.19 -0.47 -13.73
CA ILE A 265 -17.06 -0.89 -14.84
C ILE A 265 -16.27 -1.68 -15.90
N ASP A 266 -16.87 -2.73 -16.45
CA ASP A 266 -16.24 -3.69 -17.38
C ASP A 266 -15.11 -4.55 -16.77
N GLY A 267 -14.90 -4.50 -15.45
CA GLY A 267 -14.01 -5.37 -14.72
C GLY A 267 -14.70 -6.61 -14.13
N ALA A 268 -13.93 -7.41 -13.39
CA ALA A 268 -14.41 -8.56 -12.65
C ALA A 268 -13.72 -8.70 -11.29
N ILE A 269 -14.37 -9.42 -10.40
CA ILE A 269 -13.84 -9.77 -9.08
C ILE A 269 -13.82 -11.28 -8.88
N VAL A 270 -12.86 -11.76 -8.10
CA VAL A 270 -12.81 -13.10 -7.52
C VAL A 270 -12.62 -12.96 -6.02
N CYS A 271 -13.51 -13.55 -5.25
CA CYS A 271 -13.49 -13.53 -3.78
C CYS A 271 -13.59 -14.95 -3.23
N VAL A 272 -13.08 -15.13 -2.02
CA VAL A 272 -13.20 -16.38 -1.27
C VAL A 272 -13.79 -16.15 0.11
N TYR A 273 -14.38 -17.19 0.68
CA TYR A 273 -14.67 -17.27 2.12
C TYR A 273 -13.89 -18.45 2.70
N ARG A 274 -13.18 -18.17 3.80
CA ARG A 274 -12.50 -19.15 4.64
C ARG A 274 -13.08 -19.13 6.04
N ASN A 275 -13.20 -20.28 6.67
CA ASN A 275 -13.60 -20.37 8.08
C ASN A 275 -12.42 -20.01 9.01
N ASP A 276 -12.66 -20.03 10.32
CA ASP A 276 -11.66 -19.69 11.35
C ASP A 276 -10.46 -20.67 11.39
N ASP A 277 -10.62 -21.87 10.84
CA ASP A 277 -9.54 -22.87 10.68
C ASP A 277 -8.71 -22.65 9.39
N GLY A 278 -9.08 -21.66 8.57
CA GLY A 278 -8.42 -21.33 7.31
C GLY A 278 -8.86 -22.20 6.12
N GLU A 279 -9.85 -23.09 6.30
CA GLU A 279 -10.38 -23.94 5.24
C GLU A 279 -11.11 -23.11 4.18
N LEU A 280 -10.81 -23.37 2.90
CA LEU A 280 -11.51 -22.73 1.79
C LEU A 280 -12.91 -23.35 1.66
N ILE A 281 -13.94 -22.58 2.02
CA ILE A 281 -15.33 -23.03 1.94
C ILE A 281 -15.96 -22.58 0.62
N HIS A 282 -15.75 -21.32 0.22
CA HIS A 282 -16.34 -20.77 -1.00
C HIS A 282 -15.31 -20.02 -1.84
N ILE A 283 -15.47 -20.10 -3.15
CA ILE A 283 -14.82 -19.24 -4.14
C ILE A 283 -15.84 -18.88 -5.20
N LYS A 284 -15.97 -17.60 -5.53
CA LYS A 284 -16.85 -17.11 -6.60
C LYS A 284 -16.16 -16.02 -7.40
N ALA A 285 -16.52 -15.96 -8.67
CA ALA A 285 -16.11 -14.92 -9.60
C ALA A 285 -17.36 -14.26 -10.20
N SER A 286 -17.31 -12.95 -10.41
CA SER A 286 -18.37 -12.24 -11.10
C SER A 286 -17.83 -11.02 -11.83
N LYS A 287 -18.38 -10.72 -13.00
CA LYS A 287 -18.17 -9.45 -13.67
C LYS A 287 -18.98 -8.36 -12.97
N VAL A 288 -18.48 -7.14 -13.05
CA VAL A 288 -19.22 -5.95 -12.64
C VAL A 288 -20.45 -5.79 -13.54
N GLY A 289 -21.62 -5.56 -12.93
CA GLY A 289 -22.93 -5.53 -13.59
C GLY A 289 -23.66 -6.88 -13.63
N GLU A 290 -22.99 -7.97 -13.24
CA GLU A 290 -23.57 -9.32 -13.09
C GLU A 290 -23.66 -9.67 -11.59
N ASN A 291 -24.57 -10.58 -11.21
CA ASN A 291 -24.75 -11.04 -9.82
C ASN A 291 -24.84 -9.92 -8.76
N ASN A 292 -25.46 -8.79 -9.11
CA ASN A 292 -25.60 -7.59 -8.29
C ASN A 292 -24.26 -6.90 -7.91
N ILE A 293 -23.16 -7.20 -8.59
CA ILE A 293 -21.88 -6.54 -8.35
C ILE A 293 -21.89 -5.14 -8.97
N LYS A 294 -21.81 -4.13 -8.10
CA LYS A 294 -21.68 -2.72 -8.47
C LYS A 294 -20.22 -2.36 -8.78
N ALA A 295 -20.04 -1.43 -9.72
CA ALA A 295 -18.73 -0.86 -10.00
C ALA A 295 -18.19 -0.11 -8.77
N ASP A 296 -16.86 -0.08 -8.64
CA ASP A 296 -16.13 0.72 -7.64
C ASP A 296 -16.58 0.45 -6.19
N THR A 297 -17.10 -0.75 -5.95
CA THR A 297 -17.59 -1.20 -4.66
C THR A 297 -16.78 -2.40 -4.20
N TRP A 298 -16.44 -2.43 -2.91
CA TRP A 298 -15.69 -3.52 -2.31
C TRP A 298 -16.60 -4.70 -1.98
N TYR A 299 -16.16 -5.90 -2.32
CA TYR A 299 -16.87 -7.14 -2.02
C TYR A 299 -15.98 -8.18 -1.35
N THR A 300 -16.60 -9.03 -0.53
CA THR A 300 -16.06 -10.31 -0.07
C THR A 300 -17.16 -11.37 -0.16
N LEU A 301 -16.89 -12.61 0.27
CA LEU A 301 -17.90 -13.66 0.41
C LEU A 301 -18.27 -13.87 1.88
N ASP A 302 -19.54 -14.17 2.13
CA ASP A 302 -20.02 -14.61 3.45
C ASP A 302 -19.94 -16.13 3.64
N GLU A 303 -20.41 -16.61 4.80
CA GLU A 303 -20.37 -18.03 5.20
C GLU A 303 -21.22 -18.96 4.32
N ILE A 304 -22.22 -18.43 3.62
CA ILE A 304 -23.04 -19.17 2.65
C ILE A 304 -22.55 -18.99 1.20
N GLY A 305 -21.49 -18.20 1.02
CA GLY A 305 -20.81 -17.98 -0.24
C GLY A 305 -21.43 -16.88 -1.09
N GLU A 306 -22.31 -16.04 -0.56
CA GLU A 306 -22.87 -14.90 -1.29
C GLU A 306 -21.93 -13.70 -1.28
N PHE A 307 -21.97 -12.91 -2.36
CA PHE A 307 -21.21 -11.66 -2.41
C PHE A 307 -21.83 -10.65 -1.45
N VAL A 308 -21.02 -10.14 -0.54
CA VAL A 308 -21.43 -9.10 0.40
C VAL A 308 -20.64 -7.83 0.14
N GLU A 309 -21.35 -6.71 0.03
CA GLU A 309 -20.73 -5.39 0.00
C GLU A 309 -20.02 -5.16 1.33
N VAL A 310 -18.72 -4.88 1.27
CA VAL A 310 -17.97 -4.40 2.44
C VAL A 310 -18.34 -2.93 2.60
N LYS A 311 -19.35 -2.69 3.44
CA LYS A 311 -19.91 -1.35 3.65
C LYS A 311 -18.90 -0.42 4.30
N ASP A 312 -19.11 0.86 4.02
CA ASP A 312 -18.58 1.98 4.78
C ASP A 312 -19.21 2.02 6.20
N ASP A 313 -19.08 0.94 6.99
CA ASP A 313 -19.50 0.89 8.41
C ASP A 313 -18.53 1.51 9.43
#